data_AF-A0A9X4JU29-F1
#
_entry.id   AF-A0A9X4JU29-F1
#
_cell.length_a   1.000
_cell.length_b   1.000
_cell.length_c   1.000
_cell.angle_alpha   90.00
_cell.angle_beta   90.00
_cell.angle_gamma   90.00
#
_symmetry.space_group_name_H-M   'P 1'
#
loop_
_entity.id
_entity.type
_entity.pdbx_description
1 polymer ?
#
loop_
_entity_poly.entity_id
_entity_poly.type
_entity_poly.pdbx_seq_one_letter_code
_entity_poly.pdbx_strand_id
1 'polypeptide(L)'
;MVGLKPEIIEDVWTDLGMDVAPAVGPCVHYVKACPGTETCRFGVKDSLGLGMRLEKLLVGMKMPGKIKIGVSGCPNNCGEGYVRDIGLFGKSKGWTLIIGGTSGRKPRIGDVIAE
;
A
#
# COMPACT_ATOMS: atom_id res chain seq x y z
N MET A 1 -1.60 8.82 -15.88
CA MET A 1 -1.55 9.74 -17.03
C MET A 1 -2.09 8.99 -18.24
N VAL A 2 -3.18 9.47 -18.84
CA VAL A 2 -3.81 8.81 -20.01
C VAL A 2 -3.53 9.68 -21.23
N GLY A 3 -3.22 9.06 -22.37
CA GLY A 3 -3.00 9.79 -23.63
C GLY A 3 -1.55 10.24 -23.89
N LEU A 4 -0.58 9.84 -23.05
CA LEU A 4 0.83 10.02 -23.38
C LEU A 4 1.24 9.05 -24.50
N LYS A 5 2.05 9.55 -25.43
CA LYS A 5 2.67 8.68 -26.43
C LYS A 5 3.81 7.87 -25.81
N PRO A 6 4.07 6.62 -26.24
CA PRO A 6 5.16 5.81 -25.72
C PRO A 6 6.53 6.50 -25.78
N GLU A 7 6.77 7.28 -26.85
CA GLU A 7 8.05 7.93 -27.11
C GLU A 7 8.44 8.99 -26.06
N ILE A 8 7.47 9.59 -25.37
CA ILE A 8 7.71 10.69 -24.41
C ILE A 8 7.77 10.21 -22.95
N ILE A 9 7.61 8.89 -22.70
CA ILE A 9 7.48 8.38 -21.33
C ILE A 9 8.76 8.57 -20.53
N GLU A 10 9.93 8.36 -21.13
CA GLU A 10 11.23 8.51 -20.45
C GLU A 10 11.51 9.97 -20.09
N ASP A 11 11.17 10.91 -20.98
CA ASP A 11 11.29 12.35 -20.73
C ASP A 11 10.43 12.78 -19.53
N VAL A 12 9.20 12.28 -19.45
CA VAL A 12 8.28 12.58 -18.34
C VAL A 12 8.84 12.10 -16.99
N TRP A 13 9.43 10.91 -16.92
CA TRP A 13 10.05 10.44 -15.67
C TRP A 13 11.27 11.28 -15.29
N THR A 14 12.07 11.67 -16.28
CA THR A 14 13.23 12.53 -16.10
C THR A 14 12.82 13.90 -15.56
N ASP A 15 11.81 14.53 -16.17
CA ASP A 15 11.27 15.83 -15.74
C ASP A 15 10.68 15.79 -14.33
N LEU A 16 10.05 14.67 -13.96
CA LEU A 16 9.51 14.46 -12.61
C LEU A 16 10.60 14.16 -11.57
N GLY A 17 11.81 13.80 -11.99
CA GLY A 17 12.88 13.37 -11.09
C GLY A 17 12.49 12.12 -10.28
N MET A 18 11.69 11.22 -10.87
CA MET A 18 11.14 10.05 -10.21
C MET A 18 11.63 8.77 -10.87
N ASP A 19 11.89 7.75 -10.05
CA ASP A 19 12.15 6.40 -10.55
C ASP A 19 10.87 5.77 -11.12
N VAL A 20 11.06 4.89 -12.12
CA VAL A 20 9.96 4.12 -12.70
C VAL A 20 9.43 3.13 -11.67
N ALA A 21 8.23 3.41 -11.14
CA ALA A 21 7.55 2.49 -10.23
C ALA A 21 7.21 1.17 -10.93
N PRO A 22 7.16 0.04 -10.21
CA PRO A 22 6.79 -1.26 -10.77
C PRO A 22 5.32 -1.25 -11.19
N ALA A 23 5.02 -0.81 -12.42
CA ALA A 23 3.65 -0.65 -12.90
C ALA A 23 3.00 -1.97 -13.31
N VAL A 24 3.81 -2.95 -13.75
CA VAL A 24 3.38 -4.20 -14.36
C VAL A 24 4.09 -5.41 -13.75
N GLY A 25 3.44 -6.57 -13.83
CA GLY A 25 4.02 -7.86 -13.43
C GLY A 25 3.71 -8.29 -11.98
N PRO A 26 4.08 -9.53 -11.63
CA PRO A 26 3.80 -10.12 -10.33
C PRO A 26 4.87 -9.69 -9.31
N CYS A 27 4.57 -8.61 -8.59
CA CYS A 27 5.42 -8.02 -7.57
C CYS A 27 4.58 -7.34 -6.48
N VAL A 28 5.25 -6.85 -5.44
CA VAL A 28 4.66 -5.88 -4.52
C VAL A 28 4.51 -4.54 -5.23
N HIS A 29 3.26 -4.12 -5.42
CA HIS A 29 2.89 -3.03 -6.31
C HIS A 29 2.95 -1.66 -5.64
N TYR A 30 2.31 -1.53 -4.49
CA TYR A 30 2.30 -0.29 -3.73
C TYR A 30 1.91 -0.51 -2.27
N VAL A 31 2.17 0.51 -1.46
CA VAL A 31 1.66 0.66 -0.10
C VAL A 31 0.72 1.85 -0.05
N LYS A 32 -0.55 1.62 0.31
CA LYS A 32 -1.53 2.70 0.53
C LYS A 32 -1.58 3.00 2.02
N ALA A 33 -1.09 4.17 2.42
CA ALA A 33 -1.15 4.63 3.80
C ALA A 33 -2.20 5.73 3.98
N CYS A 34 -2.93 5.72 5.11
CA CYS A 34 -3.75 6.87 5.50
C CYS A 34 -2.88 7.94 6.19
N PRO A 35 -3.40 9.16 6.42
CA PRO A 35 -2.62 10.24 7.02
C PRO A 35 -2.10 9.94 8.45
N GLY A 36 -2.68 8.97 9.16
CA GLY A 36 -2.18 8.54 10.46
C GLY A 36 -2.11 9.67 11.49
N THR A 37 -1.11 9.62 12.37
CA THR A 37 -0.87 10.63 13.40
C THR A 37 -0.39 11.97 12.86
N GLU A 38 0.01 12.05 11.58
CA GLU A 38 0.54 13.30 11.01
C GLU A 38 -0.52 14.40 10.95
N THR A 39 -1.73 14.07 10.49
CA THR A 39 -2.80 15.07 10.34
C THR A 39 -4.19 14.58 10.73
N CYS A 40 -4.41 13.28 10.93
CA CYS A 40 -5.74 12.76 11.23
C CYS A 40 -6.02 12.80 12.74
N ARG A 41 -7.13 13.42 13.13
CA ARG A 41 -7.61 13.42 14.54
C ARG A 41 -7.88 12.03 15.13
N PHE A 42 -8.07 11.03 14.27
CA PHE A 42 -8.31 9.64 14.65
C PHE A 42 -7.05 8.78 14.57
N GLY A 43 -5.89 9.35 14.19
CA GLY A 43 -4.64 8.63 14.07
C GLY A 43 -4.16 8.12 15.42
N VAL A 44 -4.00 6.80 15.56
CA VAL A 44 -3.46 6.15 16.77
C VAL A 44 -1.97 5.83 16.59
N LYS A 45 -1.57 5.49 15.35
CA LYS A 45 -0.19 5.19 14.98
C LYS A 45 0.20 5.93 13.70
N ASP A 46 1.50 6.10 13.54
CA ASP A 46 2.12 6.64 12.33
C ASP A 46 2.03 5.63 11.17
N SER A 47 1.00 5.79 10.34
CA SER A 47 0.83 4.98 9.13
C SER A 47 1.68 5.46 7.96
N LEU A 48 2.03 6.75 7.88
CA LEU A 48 2.85 7.26 6.78
C LEU A 48 4.29 6.77 6.94
N GLY A 49 4.88 6.90 8.13
CA GLY A 49 6.23 6.40 8.41
C GLY A 49 6.35 4.89 8.27
N LEU A 50 5.36 4.12 8.72
CA LEU A 50 5.35 2.68 8.47
C LEU A 50 5.18 2.38 6.97
N GLY A 51 4.29 3.10 6.29
CA GLY A 51 4.06 2.95 4.85
C GLY A 51 5.33 3.16 4.02
N MET A 52 6.06 4.26 4.27
CA MET A 52 7.33 4.57 3.60
C MET A 52 8.41 3.51 3.86
N ARG A 53 8.48 2.97 5.09
CA ARG A 53 9.42 1.88 5.41
C ARG A 53 9.09 0.62 4.63
N LEU A 54 7.82 0.23 4.56
CA LEU A 54 7.37 -0.93 3.81
C LEU A 54 7.60 -0.75 2.31
N GLU A 55 7.35 0.45 1.78
CA GLU A 55 7.60 0.78 0.38
C GLU A 55 9.07 0.59 0.03
N LYS A 56 9.98 1.19 0.80
CA LYS A 56 11.43 1.05 0.59
C LYS A 56 11.93 -0.40 0.67
N LEU A 57 11.29 -1.23 1.49
CA LEU A 57 11.71 -2.62 1.72
C LEU A 57 11.12 -3.60 0.71
N LEU A 58 9.87 -3.39 0.28
CA LEU A 58 9.08 -4.42 -0.37
C LEU A 58 8.70 -4.08 -1.81
N VAL A 59 8.48 -2.81 -2.16
CA VAL A 59 7.98 -2.47 -3.49
C VAL A 59 8.99 -2.89 -4.56
N GLY A 60 8.49 -3.57 -5.60
CA GLY A 60 9.32 -4.19 -6.64
C GLY A 60 9.82 -5.61 -6.32
N MET A 61 9.63 -6.10 -5.10
CA MET A 61 9.95 -7.49 -4.75
C MET A 61 9.11 -8.45 -5.60
N LYS A 62 9.79 -9.39 -6.28
CA LYS A 62 9.13 -10.42 -7.11
C LYS A 62 8.27 -11.32 -6.24
N MET A 63 7.04 -11.54 -6.68
CA MET A 63 6.05 -12.37 -5.99
C MET A 63 5.33 -13.26 -6.99
N PRO A 64 4.60 -14.31 -6.55
CA PRO A 64 3.76 -15.12 -7.44
C PRO A 64 2.57 -14.36 -8.04
N GLY A 65 2.21 -13.20 -7.47
CA GLY A 65 1.08 -12.38 -7.88
C GLY A 65 1.28 -10.89 -7.57
N LYS A 66 0.26 -10.08 -7.91
CA LYS A 66 0.26 -8.62 -7.71
C LYS A 66 -0.19 -8.25 -6.30
N ILE A 67 0.78 -8.06 -5.41
CA ILE A 67 0.58 -7.80 -3.98
C ILE A 67 0.35 -6.30 -3.73
N LYS A 68 -0.66 -5.96 -2.94
CA LYS A 68 -0.98 -4.59 -2.52
C LYS A 68 -1.02 -4.55 -1.00
N ILE A 69 -0.52 -3.47 -0.41
CA ILE A 69 -0.46 -3.31 1.05
C ILE A 69 -1.30 -2.11 1.46
N GLY A 70 -2.12 -2.25 2.51
CA GLY A 70 -2.91 -1.18 3.09
C GLY A 70 -2.52 -0.91 4.55
N VAL A 71 -2.11 0.31 4.87
CA VAL A 71 -1.70 0.73 6.22
C VAL A 71 -2.65 1.82 6.71
N SER A 72 -3.33 1.58 7.82
CA SER A 72 -4.17 2.59 8.48
C SER A 72 -3.69 2.82 9.90
N GLY A 73 -3.53 4.08 10.29
CA GLY A 73 -3.13 4.44 11.64
C GLY A 73 -4.18 4.17 12.72
N CYS A 74 -5.38 3.69 12.36
CA CYS A 74 -6.46 3.32 13.28
C CYS A 74 -7.43 2.31 12.62
N PRO A 75 -8.39 1.73 13.37
CA PRO A 75 -9.33 0.73 12.87
C PRO A 75 -10.35 1.23 11.82
N ASN A 76 -10.40 2.53 11.51
CA ASN A 76 -11.28 3.09 10.48
C ASN A 76 -10.95 2.61 9.06
N ASN A 77 -9.81 1.96 8.86
CA ASN A 77 -9.48 1.24 7.62
C ASN A 77 -9.45 2.14 6.35
N CYS A 78 -9.03 3.40 6.45
CA CYS A 78 -8.91 4.29 5.29
C CYS A 78 -7.86 3.81 4.26
N GLY A 79 -6.88 3.01 4.70
CA GLY A 79 -5.90 2.33 3.84
C GLY A 79 -6.45 1.04 3.18
N GLU A 80 -7.69 0.66 3.48
CA GLU A 80 -8.41 -0.48 2.88
C GLU A 80 -7.74 -1.86 3.13
N GLY A 81 -7.00 -2.01 4.23
CA GLY A 81 -6.22 -3.20 4.55
C GLY A 81 -6.97 -4.54 4.46
N TYR A 82 -8.28 -4.58 4.75
CA TYR A 82 -9.09 -5.80 4.63
C TYR A 82 -9.25 -6.34 3.20
N VAL A 83 -9.13 -5.49 2.17
CA VAL A 83 -9.28 -5.88 0.75
C VAL A 83 -7.94 -5.84 0.00
N ARG A 84 -6.84 -5.77 0.75
CA ARG A 84 -5.46 -5.81 0.28
C ARG A 84 -4.84 -7.15 0.65
N ASP A 85 -3.81 -7.54 -0.07
CA ASP A 85 -3.10 -8.79 0.20
C ASP A 85 -2.48 -8.77 1.61
N ILE A 86 -2.03 -7.59 2.05
CA ILE A 86 -1.55 -7.32 3.42
C ILE A 86 -2.23 -6.05 3.95
N GLY A 87 -2.79 -6.13 5.15
CA GLY A 87 -3.41 -5.01 5.86
C GLY A 87 -2.79 -4.79 7.24
N LEU A 88 -2.61 -3.52 7.62
CA LEU A 88 -2.07 -3.13 8.92
C LEU A 88 -2.93 -2.04 9.55
N PHE A 89 -3.42 -2.27 10.77
CA PHE A 89 -4.18 -1.28 11.53
C PHE A 89 -3.54 -0.92 12.85
N GLY A 90 -3.30 0.37 13.05
CA GLY A 90 -2.77 0.90 14.30
C GLY A 90 -3.75 0.71 15.46
N LYS A 91 -3.25 0.14 16.55
CA LYS A 91 -3.90 0.07 17.86
C LYS A 91 -3.00 0.70 18.91
N SER A 92 -3.53 1.02 20.09
CA SER A 92 -2.72 1.62 21.17
C SER A 92 -1.48 0.79 21.51
N LYS A 93 -1.65 -0.54 21.59
CA LYS A 93 -0.60 -1.50 21.98
C LYS A 93 0.21 -2.09 20.81
N GLY A 94 -0.07 -1.74 19.55
CA GLY A 94 0.60 -2.38 18.42
C GLY A 94 -0.10 -2.20 17.08
N TRP A 95 -0.04 -3.24 16.26
CA TRP A 95 -0.64 -3.29 14.93
C TRP A 95 -1.40 -4.60 14.75
N THR A 96 -2.63 -4.53 14.27
CA THR A 96 -3.34 -5.69 13.74
C THR A 96 -2.84 -5.98 12.34
N LEU A 97 -2.45 -7.22 12.07
CA LEU A 97 -2.03 -7.73 10.77
C LEU A 97 -3.13 -8.56 10.12
N ILE A 98 -3.45 -8.22 8.88
CA ILE A 98 -4.46 -8.88 8.05
C ILE A 98 -3.81 -9.42 6.78
N ILE A 99 -4.18 -10.63 6.36
CA ILE A 99 -3.63 -11.28 5.16
C ILE A 99 -4.74 -11.85 4.28
N GLY A 100 -4.52 -11.80 2.96
CA GLY A 100 -5.31 -12.54 1.96
C GLY A 100 -6.58 -11.83 1.50
N GLY A 101 -6.69 -10.52 1.69
CA GLY A 101 -7.76 -9.71 1.13
C GLY A 101 -7.59 -9.48 -0.37
N THR A 102 -8.70 -9.33 -1.10
CA THR A 102 -8.66 -8.93 -2.51
C THR A 102 -9.95 -8.24 -2.93
N SER A 103 -9.83 -7.19 -3.74
CA SER A 103 -10.93 -6.52 -4.44
C SER A 103 -11.03 -6.93 -5.91
N GLY A 104 -10.42 -8.07 -6.29
CA GLY A 104 -10.42 -8.57 -7.68
C GLY A 104 -11.71 -9.28 -8.07
N ARG A 105 -11.63 -10.12 -9.12
CA ARG A 105 -12.78 -10.84 -9.71
C ARG A 105 -13.59 -11.65 -8.68
N LYS A 106 -12.91 -12.27 -7.72
CA LYS A 106 -13.53 -12.94 -6.57
C LYS A 106 -13.14 -12.16 -5.31
N PRO A 107 -13.94 -11.17 -4.89
CA PRO A 107 -13.61 -10.37 -3.73
C PRO A 107 -13.58 -11.21 -2.46
N ARG A 108 -12.67 -10.87 -1.56
CA ARG A 108 -12.47 -11.57 -0.29
C ARG A 108 -11.98 -10.57 0.77
N ILE A 109 -12.52 -10.70 1.98
CA ILE A 109 -12.00 -10.03 3.17
C ILE A 109 -10.83 -10.84 3.73
N GLY A 110 -9.71 -10.17 4.00
CA GLY A 110 -8.55 -10.79 4.63
C GLY A 110 -8.79 -11.19 6.08
N ASP A 111 -8.02 -12.15 6.55
CA ASP A 111 -8.12 -12.66 7.93
C ASP A 111 -7.15 -11.91 8.83
N VAL A 112 -7.58 -11.62 10.05
CA VAL A 112 -6.68 -11.15 11.11
C VAL A 112 -5.82 -12.34 11.54
N ILE A 113 -4.50 -12.19 11.43
CA ILE A 113 -3.54 -13.25 11.78
C ILE A 113 -2.66 -12.92 12.99
N ALA A 114 -2.58 -11.63 13.38
CA ALA A 114 -1.85 -11.17 14.57
C ALA A 114 -2.38 -9.81 15.04
N GLU A 115 -2.25 -9.51 16.34
CA GLU A 115 -2.66 -8.25 16.99
C GLU A 115 -1.69 -7.78 18.07
#